data_AF-A0A7S0MCT8-F1
#
_entry.id   AF-A0A7S0MCT8-F1
#
_cell.length_a   1.000
_cell.length_b   1.000
_cell.length_c   1.000
_cell.angle_alpha   90.00
_cell.angle_beta   90.00
_cell.angle_gamma   90.00
#
_symmetry.space_group_name_H-M   'P 1'
#
loop_
_entity.id
_entity.type
_entity.pdbx_description
1 polymer ?
#
loop_
_entity_poly.entity_id
_entity_poly.type
_entity_poly.pdbx_seq_one_letter_code
_entity_poly.pdbx_strand_id
1 'polypeptide(L)'
;GKCCVTFKATMLAMQAKTMIRRPLFGLLFSTFSVPAVSFSTMLLGRHWAPMREPQLHNRVALHGLFPRPALNPKLRPFSCNKQILKMATTVLEFGVETPAKAPNTVVFVGKKEALQNDKLLPLLGGIDKPVRDQMLKDVSVGDNGASISTYVTAEGKLTKIVLSVLPSKNSRHNSAFQPHAISSLIGAATGGASARVSVLLEEEWQVAPIACAIARAFPLFSSKQRPADDPDAERVVSVDFLAPDLSRVTDPAR
;
A
#
# COMPACT_ATOMS: atom_id res chain seq x y z
N GLY A 1 -18.08 29.95 0.66
CA GLY A 1 -17.40 30.26 -0.61
C GLY A 1 -16.31 29.23 -0.81
N LYS A 2 -16.37 28.51 -1.94
CA LYS A 2 -15.55 27.35 -2.25
C LYS A 2 -14.18 27.79 -2.77
N CYS A 3 -13.10 27.26 -2.20
CA CYS A 3 -11.79 27.18 -2.85
C CYS A 3 -11.44 25.69 -2.97
N CYS A 4 -11.75 25.11 -4.12
CA CYS A 4 -11.16 23.83 -4.55
C CYS A 4 -9.83 24.16 -5.22
N VAL A 5 -8.72 23.70 -4.65
CA VAL A 5 -7.40 23.76 -5.30
C VAL A 5 -7.16 22.40 -5.97
N THR A 6 -7.34 22.37 -7.29
CA THR A 6 -6.85 21.28 -8.15
C THR A 6 -5.33 21.38 -8.29
N PHE A 7 -4.58 20.41 -7.77
CA PHE A 7 -3.14 20.31 -7.98
C PHE A 7 -2.84 19.68 -9.35
N LYS A 8 -2.40 20.51 -10.30
CA LYS A 8 -1.63 20.07 -11.47
C LYS A 8 -0.17 19.91 -11.03
N ALA A 9 0.40 18.73 -11.23
CA ALA A 9 1.81 18.47 -10.96
C ALA A 9 2.69 19.23 -11.96
N THR A 10 3.24 20.37 -11.54
CA THR A 10 4.39 21.01 -12.18
C THR A 10 5.65 20.66 -11.39
N MET A 11 6.51 19.87 -12.02
CA MET A 11 7.91 19.67 -11.67
C MET A 11 8.61 21.04 -11.66
N LEU A 12 9.09 21.50 -10.51
CA LEU A 12 9.98 22.66 -10.41
C LEU A 12 11.08 22.37 -9.42
N ALA A 13 12.30 22.33 -9.95
CA ALA A 13 13.55 22.24 -9.22
C ALA A 13 13.81 23.54 -8.43
N MET A 14 14.16 23.40 -7.15
CA MET A 14 14.78 24.47 -6.35
C MET A 14 15.70 23.82 -5.31
N GLN A 15 17.01 23.85 -5.53
CA GLN A 15 17.95 24.80 -4.93
C GLN A 15 17.94 24.81 -3.39
N ALA A 16 18.88 24.05 -2.83
CA ALA A 16 19.25 24.09 -1.42
C ALA A 16 19.90 25.44 -1.08
N LYS A 17 19.26 26.21 -0.20
CA LYS A 17 19.85 27.38 0.44
C LYS A 17 20.12 27.03 1.91
N THR A 18 21.39 26.85 2.21
CA THR A 18 21.95 26.65 3.54
C THR A 18 21.69 27.88 4.42
N MET A 19 21.02 27.69 5.55
CA MET A 19 20.97 28.67 6.64
C MET A 19 21.44 28.00 7.93
N ILE A 20 22.71 28.23 8.24
CA ILE A 20 23.34 27.93 9.53
C ILE A 20 22.93 29.07 10.48
N ARG A 21 22.10 28.75 11.48
CA ARG A 21 21.96 29.57 12.69
C ARG A 21 22.21 28.66 13.90
N ARG A 22 23.36 28.84 14.55
CA ARG A 22 23.64 28.31 15.89
C ARG A 22 23.30 29.41 16.91
N PRO A 23 22.58 29.11 18.00
CA PRO A 23 22.61 29.94 19.18
C PRO A 23 23.78 29.52 20.10
N LEU A 24 24.45 30.55 20.63
CA LEU A 24 25.37 30.49 21.75
C LEU A 24 24.62 30.07 23.01
N PHE A 25 25.03 28.96 23.62
CA PHE A 25 24.86 28.75 25.06
C PHE A 25 26.11 28.03 25.57
N GLY A 26 26.88 28.73 26.40
CA GLY A 26 27.95 28.15 27.17
C GLY A 26 27.40 27.54 28.46
N LEU A 27 28.04 26.45 28.91
CA LEU A 27 28.49 26.24 30.29
C LEU A 27 29.11 24.84 30.41
N LEU A 28 30.36 24.84 30.86
CA LEU A 28 31.05 23.89 31.75
C LEU A 28 30.54 22.43 31.74
N PHE A 29 31.39 21.46 31.38
CA PHE A 29 31.71 20.32 32.26
C PHE A 29 32.79 19.40 31.63
N SER A 30 33.78 19.09 32.47
CA SER A 30 34.71 17.95 32.52
C SER A 30 35.25 17.33 31.23
N THR A 31 36.58 17.44 31.10
CA THR A 31 37.47 16.61 30.30
C THR A 31 37.33 15.12 30.64
N PHE A 32 36.76 14.34 29.72
CA PHE A 32 36.99 12.89 29.67
C PHE A 32 37.79 12.57 28.41
N SER A 33 39.04 12.17 28.63
CA SER A 33 39.95 11.63 27.63
C SER A 33 39.51 10.20 27.30
N VAL A 34 39.23 9.92 26.03
CA VAL A 34 38.99 8.56 25.51
C VAL A 34 39.92 8.37 24.30
N PRO A 35 40.67 7.25 24.23
CA PRO A 35 41.71 7.04 23.24
C PRO A 35 41.15 6.86 21.82
N ALA A 36 41.88 7.43 20.87
CA ALA A 36 41.66 7.31 19.43
C ALA A 36 41.76 5.83 19.00
N VAL A 37 40.64 5.25 18.60
CA VAL A 37 40.60 3.96 17.90
C VAL A 37 40.73 4.23 16.40
N SER A 38 41.90 3.89 15.88
CA SER A 38 42.25 3.94 14.46
C SER A 38 41.37 2.97 13.67
N PHE A 39 40.43 3.49 12.88
CA PHE A 39 39.67 2.71 11.91
C PHE A 39 40.48 2.61 10.62
N SER A 40 41.19 1.49 10.47
CA SER A 40 41.94 1.14 9.28
C SER A 40 40.97 0.79 8.14
N THR A 41 40.93 1.66 7.14
CA THR A 41 40.17 1.54 5.90
C THR A 41 40.70 0.37 5.07
N MET A 42 40.14 -0.83 5.23
CA MET A 42 40.36 -1.93 4.28
C MET A 42 39.50 -1.72 3.03
N LEU A 43 40.10 -1.02 2.06
CA LEU A 43 39.69 -1.00 0.66
C LEU A 43 39.89 -2.40 0.06
N LEU A 44 38.91 -3.29 0.24
CA LEU A 44 38.81 -4.52 -0.54
C LEU A 44 38.23 -4.16 -1.91
N GLY A 45 39.13 -3.86 -2.85
CA GLY A 45 38.85 -3.79 -4.27
C GLY A 45 38.26 -5.10 -4.77
N ARG A 46 36.93 -5.16 -4.88
CA ARG A 46 36.24 -6.23 -5.60
C ARG A 46 36.31 -5.89 -7.09
N HIS A 47 37.31 -6.47 -7.74
CA HIS A 47 37.37 -6.62 -9.19
C HIS A 47 36.03 -7.16 -9.70
N TRP A 48 35.28 -6.34 -10.43
CA TRP A 48 34.18 -6.80 -11.27
C TRP A 48 34.79 -7.57 -12.43
N ALA A 49 34.73 -8.90 -12.37
CA ALA A 49 35.02 -9.73 -13.53
C ALA A 49 33.93 -9.49 -14.58
N PRO A 50 34.28 -9.21 -15.85
CA PRO A 50 33.30 -9.11 -16.92
C PRO A 50 32.59 -10.46 -17.05
N MET A 51 31.26 -10.44 -16.88
CA MET A 51 30.39 -11.58 -17.14
C MET A 51 30.63 -12.03 -18.57
N ARG A 52 31.19 -13.25 -18.74
CA ARG A 52 31.29 -13.89 -20.05
C ARG A 52 29.88 -14.10 -20.59
N GLU A 53 29.63 -13.46 -21.71
CA GLU A 53 28.52 -13.72 -22.60
C GLU A 53 28.46 -15.24 -22.88
N PRO A 54 27.36 -15.94 -22.54
CA PRO A 54 27.23 -17.35 -22.87
C PRO A 54 27.15 -17.46 -24.39
N GLN A 55 28.25 -17.92 -24.97
CA GLN A 55 28.37 -18.35 -26.35
C GLN A 55 27.25 -19.36 -26.66
N LEU A 56 26.20 -18.89 -27.33
CA LEU A 56 25.11 -19.67 -27.91
C LEU A 56 25.66 -20.59 -29.02
N HIS A 57 26.33 -21.66 -28.63
CA HIS A 57 26.64 -22.76 -29.53
C HIS A 57 25.51 -23.78 -29.49
N ASN A 58 25.10 -24.20 -30.69
CA ASN A 58 24.20 -25.30 -31.02
C ASN A 58 22.69 -24.98 -30.95
N ARG A 59 22.24 -24.15 -31.90
CA ARG A 59 20.94 -24.37 -32.55
C ARG A 59 21.02 -25.69 -33.33
N VAL A 60 20.79 -26.81 -32.66
CA VAL A 60 20.37 -28.03 -33.35
C VAL A 60 18.94 -27.78 -33.81
N ALA A 61 18.80 -27.59 -35.11
CA ALA A 61 17.53 -27.54 -35.80
C ALA A 61 16.82 -28.91 -35.65
N LEU A 62 16.10 -29.11 -34.54
CA LEU A 62 15.13 -30.19 -34.38
C LEU A 62 13.87 -29.87 -35.21
N HIS A 63 14.05 -29.72 -36.52
CA HIS A 63 12.96 -29.79 -37.47
C HIS A 63 12.58 -31.27 -37.64
N GLY A 64 11.51 -31.71 -36.98
CA GLY A 64 10.78 -32.89 -37.46
C GLY A 64 10.30 -33.93 -36.46
N LEU A 65 10.61 -33.84 -35.16
CA LEU A 65 10.29 -34.94 -34.22
C LEU A 65 9.08 -34.72 -33.30
N PHE A 66 8.36 -33.59 -33.41
CA PHE A 66 7.08 -33.44 -32.74
C PHE A 66 5.94 -33.61 -33.75
N PRO A 67 5.21 -34.74 -33.74
CA PRO A 67 3.97 -34.83 -34.50
C PRO A 67 3.06 -33.69 -34.05
N ARG A 68 2.62 -32.86 -35.00
CA ARG A 68 1.61 -31.83 -34.72
C ARG A 68 0.41 -32.57 -34.12
N PRO A 69 0.01 -32.30 -32.86
CA PRO A 69 -1.18 -32.92 -32.31
C PRO A 69 -2.34 -32.57 -33.25
N ALA A 70 -3.04 -33.59 -33.74
CA ALA A 70 -4.20 -33.40 -34.58
C ALA A 70 -5.16 -32.46 -33.84
N LEU A 71 -5.34 -31.26 -34.40
CA LEU A 71 -6.27 -30.25 -33.89
C LEU A 71 -7.63 -30.91 -33.77
N ASN A 72 -8.06 -31.13 -32.54
CA ASN A 72 -9.31 -31.79 -32.23
C ASN A 72 -10.46 -30.91 -32.77
N PRO A 73 -11.21 -31.32 -33.81
CA PRO A 73 -12.21 -30.48 -34.48
C PRO A 73 -13.42 -30.14 -33.59
N LYS A 74 -13.44 -30.65 -32.35
CA LYS A 74 -14.44 -30.35 -31.33
C LYS A 74 -14.11 -29.11 -30.47
N LEU A 75 -12.97 -28.44 -30.70
CA LEU A 75 -12.72 -27.13 -30.09
C LEU A 75 -13.66 -26.12 -30.73
N ARG A 76 -14.75 -25.78 -30.01
CA ARG A 76 -15.68 -24.73 -30.41
C ARG A 76 -14.86 -23.45 -30.69
N PRO A 77 -15.14 -22.71 -31.76
CA PRO A 77 -14.48 -21.43 -32.00
C PRO A 77 -14.62 -20.60 -30.72
N PHE A 78 -13.50 -20.11 -30.19
CA PHE A 78 -13.51 -19.17 -29.08
C PHE A 78 -14.40 -18.01 -29.51
N SER A 79 -15.64 -17.98 -29.00
CA SER A 79 -16.55 -16.86 -29.19
C SER A 79 -15.89 -15.67 -28.52
N CYS A 80 -15.17 -14.86 -29.30
CA CYS A 80 -14.64 -13.60 -28.84
C CYS A 80 -15.83 -12.65 -28.68
N ASN A 81 -16.57 -12.81 -27.59
CA ASN A 81 -17.51 -11.78 -27.17
C ASN A 81 -16.68 -10.52 -26.97
N LYS A 82 -16.88 -9.55 -27.85
CA LYS A 82 -16.24 -8.24 -27.83
C LYS A 82 -16.63 -7.55 -26.52
N GLN A 83 -15.89 -7.80 -25.46
CA GLN A 83 -16.13 -7.18 -24.16
C GLN A 83 -15.71 -5.71 -24.27
N ILE A 84 -16.69 -4.81 -24.27
CA ILE A 84 -16.44 -3.37 -24.18
C ILE A 84 -16.00 -3.09 -22.75
N LEU A 85 -14.70 -2.90 -22.53
CA LEU A 85 -14.17 -2.49 -21.24
C LEU A 85 -14.48 -1.00 -21.04
N LYS A 86 -15.10 -0.67 -19.90
CA LYS A 86 -15.28 0.73 -19.47
C LYS A 86 -14.18 1.11 -18.49
N MET A 87 -13.72 2.36 -18.53
CA MET A 87 -12.79 2.87 -17.54
C MET A 87 -13.48 2.92 -16.18
N ALA A 88 -12.84 2.35 -15.15
CA ALA A 88 -13.34 2.44 -13.80
C ALA A 88 -12.85 3.75 -13.18
N THR A 89 -13.75 4.72 -13.00
CA THR A 89 -13.45 5.98 -12.32
C THR A 89 -13.32 5.74 -10.82
N THR A 90 -12.09 5.43 -10.36
CA THR A 90 -11.73 5.42 -8.95
C THR A 90 -10.78 6.58 -8.68
N VAL A 91 -11.17 7.48 -7.79
CA VAL A 91 -10.33 8.60 -7.35
C VAL A 91 -9.71 8.24 -6.01
N LEU A 92 -8.39 8.33 -5.95
CA LEU A 92 -7.62 8.12 -4.73
C LEU A 92 -7.23 9.48 -4.17
N GLU A 93 -7.71 9.76 -2.96
CA GLU A 93 -7.39 10.97 -2.23
C GLU A 93 -6.40 10.61 -1.11
N PHE A 94 -5.17 11.11 -1.18
CA PHE A 94 -4.16 10.86 -0.14
C PHE A 94 -4.09 12.04 0.84
N GLY A 95 -4.06 11.76 2.14
CA GLY A 95 -3.85 12.78 3.19
C GLY A 95 -5.03 13.69 3.46
N VAL A 96 -6.26 13.27 3.13
CA VAL A 96 -7.47 14.07 3.32
C VAL A 96 -8.07 13.79 4.70
N GLU A 97 -8.08 14.81 5.57
CA GLU A 97 -8.55 14.65 6.96
C GLU A 97 -10.02 14.23 7.04
N THR A 98 -10.85 14.83 6.18
CA THR A 98 -12.28 14.61 6.09
C THR A 98 -12.64 14.28 4.64
N PRO A 99 -13.03 13.04 4.33
CA PRO A 99 -13.37 12.66 2.97
C PRO A 99 -14.58 13.47 2.48
N ALA A 100 -14.58 13.85 1.20
CA ALA A 100 -15.67 14.65 0.62
C ALA A 100 -17.05 13.96 0.74
N LYS A 101 -17.05 12.63 0.78
CA LYS A 101 -18.24 11.79 0.98
C LYS A 101 -18.03 10.92 2.21
N ALA A 102 -19.00 10.93 3.12
CA ALA A 102 -18.96 10.08 4.30
C ALA A 102 -18.83 8.60 3.88
N PRO A 103 -17.73 7.91 4.22
CA PRO A 103 -17.48 6.56 3.76
C PRO A 103 -18.48 5.61 4.42
N ASN A 104 -18.91 4.58 3.69
CA ASN A 104 -19.72 3.50 4.26
C ASN A 104 -18.82 2.38 4.81
N THR A 105 -17.58 2.30 4.32
CA THR A 105 -16.60 1.31 4.70
C THR A 105 -15.32 1.99 5.18
N VAL A 106 -14.84 1.64 6.36
CA VAL A 106 -13.55 2.07 6.90
C VAL A 106 -12.66 0.85 7.04
N VAL A 107 -11.46 0.90 6.49
CA VAL A 107 -10.51 -0.21 6.46
C VAL A 107 -9.24 0.21 7.18
N PHE A 108 -8.84 -0.55 8.20
CA PHE A 108 -7.56 -0.39 8.88
C PHE A 108 -6.63 -1.51 8.44
N VAL A 109 -5.42 -1.17 8.01
CA VAL A 109 -4.42 -2.13 7.53
C VAL A 109 -3.15 -1.99 8.36
N GLY A 110 -2.65 -3.09 8.91
CA GLY A 110 -1.40 -3.07 9.66
C GLY A 110 -1.03 -4.44 10.24
N LYS A 111 0.13 -4.51 10.91
CA LYS A 111 0.49 -5.68 11.72
C LYS A 111 -0.46 -5.80 12.93
N LYS A 112 -0.59 -7.03 13.45
CA LYS A 112 -1.46 -7.32 14.60
C LYS A 112 -1.11 -6.47 15.82
N GLU A 113 0.18 -6.29 16.09
CA GLU A 113 0.68 -5.47 17.21
C GLU A 113 0.31 -4.00 17.06
N ALA A 114 0.46 -3.44 15.86
CA ALA A 114 0.07 -2.06 15.58
C ALA A 114 -1.43 -1.85 15.78
N LEU A 115 -2.27 -2.78 15.30
CA LEU A 115 -3.73 -2.73 15.43
C LEU A 115 -4.23 -2.90 16.88
N GLN A 116 -3.43 -3.49 17.76
CA GLN A 116 -3.75 -3.63 19.20
C GLN A 116 -3.52 -2.33 19.99
N ASN A 117 -2.90 -1.30 19.39
CA ASN A 117 -2.60 -0.06 20.10
C ASN A 117 -3.90 0.66 20.55
N ASP A 118 -4.03 0.94 21.84
CA ASP A 118 -5.21 1.57 22.44
C ASP A 118 -5.44 3.00 21.95
N LYS A 119 -4.38 3.68 21.51
CA LYS A 119 -4.47 5.00 20.88
C LYS A 119 -5.27 4.99 19.56
N LEU A 120 -5.53 3.83 18.96
CA LEU A 120 -6.39 3.70 17.77
C LEU A 120 -7.88 3.76 18.08
N LEU A 121 -8.29 3.50 19.32
CA LEU A 121 -9.72 3.40 19.68
C LEU A 121 -10.54 4.64 19.28
N PRO A 122 -10.05 5.88 19.47
CA PRO A 122 -10.77 7.08 19.00
C PRO A 122 -10.94 7.13 17.47
N LEU A 123 -10.02 6.52 16.72
CA LEU A 123 -10.04 6.51 15.25
C LEU A 123 -10.94 5.41 14.69
N LEU A 124 -11.24 4.36 15.45
CA LEU A 124 -12.07 3.23 15.02
C LEU A 124 -13.58 3.58 14.93
N GLY A 125 -13.98 4.83 15.18
CA GLY A 125 -15.35 5.28 14.91
C GLY A 125 -16.42 4.57 15.75
N GLY A 126 -16.11 4.25 17.01
CA GLY A 126 -17.07 3.68 17.96
C GLY A 126 -16.96 2.17 18.20
N ILE A 127 -15.86 1.53 17.80
CA ILE A 127 -15.56 0.15 18.24
C ILE A 127 -14.97 0.17 19.65
N ASP A 128 -15.58 -0.59 20.55
CA ASP A 128 -15.05 -0.85 21.88
C ASP A 128 -13.81 -1.76 21.84
N LYS A 129 -12.87 -1.50 22.76
CA LYS A 129 -11.65 -2.32 22.95
C LYS A 129 -11.90 -3.84 22.98
N PRO A 130 -12.84 -4.40 23.78
CA PRO A 130 -13.07 -5.84 23.80
C PRO A 130 -13.52 -6.41 22.45
N VAL A 131 -14.32 -5.67 21.68
CA VAL A 131 -14.80 -6.10 20.35
C VAL A 131 -13.62 -6.15 19.38
N ARG A 132 -12.80 -5.10 19.34
CA ARG A 132 -11.56 -5.07 18.55
C ARG A 132 -10.63 -6.24 18.91
N ASP A 133 -10.40 -6.45 20.20
CA ASP A 133 -9.47 -7.47 20.67
C ASP A 133 -9.98 -8.88 20.33
N GLN A 134 -11.30 -9.11 20.43
CA GLN A 134 -11.92 -10.35 19.98
C GLN A 134 -11.77 -10.55 18.47
N MET A 135 -12.05 -9.50 17.67
CA MET A 135 -11.85 -9.55 16.22
C MET A 135 -10.40 -9.92 15.87
N LEU A 136 -9.41 -9.34 16.56
CA LEU A 136 -7.99 -9.65 16.31
C LEU A 136 -7.56 -11.04 16.81
N LYS A 137 -8.24 -11.60 17.81
CA LYS A 137 -8.03 -12.99 18.26
C LYS A 137 -8.56 -13.99 17.24
N ASP A 138 -9.73 -13.72 16.68
CA ASP A 138 -10.40 -14.62 15.73
C ASP A 138 -9.73 -14.62 14.35
N VAL A 139 -8.92 -13.60 14.04
CA VAL A 139 -8.14 -13.54 12.80
C VAL A 139 -6.93 -14.46 12.85
N SER A 140 -6.95 -15.52 12.05
CA SER A 140 -5.78 -16.34 11.71
C SER A 140 -5.02 -15.72 10.54
N VAL A 141 -3.83 -15.20 10.80
CA VAL A 141 -3.00 -14.57 9.77
C VAL A 141 -2.29 -15.64 8.95
N GLY A 142 -2.73 -15.86 7.70
CA GLY A 142 -2.06 -16.72 6.73
C GLY A 142 -0.96 -15.99 5.94
N ASP A 143 -0.41 -16.63 4.91
CA ASP A 143 0.68 -16.06 4.09
C ASP A 143 0.27 -14.80 3.31
N ASN A 144 -1.03 -14.63 3.04
CA ASN A 144 -1.60 -13.47 2.35
C ASN A 144 -2.19 -12.43 3.32
N GLY A 145 -2.03 -12.62 4.63
CA GLY A 145 -2.78 -11.90 5.64
C GLY A 145 -4.24 -12.36 5.71
N ALA A 146 -5.03 -11.67 6.52
CA ALA A 146 -6.46 -11.93 6.68
C ALA A 146 -7.19 -10.64 7.08
N SER A 147 -8.49 -10.58 6.79
CA SER A 147 -9.33 -9.46 7.19
C SER A 147 -10.57 -9.94 7.91
N ILE A 148 -11.04 -9.16 8.88
CA ILE A 148 -12.29 -9.38 9.60
C ILE A 148 -13.07 -8.08 9.60
N SER A 149 -14.39 -8.17 9.51
CA SER A 149 -15.25 -6.99 9.44
C SER A 149 -16.41 -7.06 10.41
N THR A 150 -16.78 -5.91 10.95
CA THR A 150 -17.99 -5.72 11.76
C THR A 150 -18.77 -4.51 11.25
N TYR A 151 -20.02 -4.37 11.66
CA TYR A 151 -20.84 -3.21 11.38
C TYR A 151 -21.07 -2.44 12.68
N VAL A 152 -20.84 -1.13 12.65
CA VAL A 152 -21.09 -0.23 13.76
C VAL A 152 -22.08 0.82 13.31
N THR A 153 -23.05 1.11 14.18
CA THR A 153 -23.98 2.22 13.97
C THR A 153 -23.46 3.41 14.75
N ALA A 154 -22.90 4.39 14.04
CA ALA A 154 -22.45 5.65 14.60
C ALA A 154 -23.31 6.76 14.01
N GLU A 155 -23.88 7.62 14.86
CA GLU A 155 -24.67 8.80 14.42
C GLU A 155 -25.84 8.44 13.49
N GLY A 156 -26.47 7.27 13.69
CA GLY A 156 -27.58 6.80 12.85
C GLY A 156 -27.18 6.27 11.48
N LYS A 157 -25.87 6.19 11.17
CA LYS A 157 -25.35 5.62 9.94
C LYS A 157 -24.65 4.28 10.20
N LEU A 158 -25.03 3.27 9.41
CA LEU A 158 -24.39 1.96 9.44
C LEU A 158 -23.05 2.03 8.69
N THR A 159 -21.96 1.86 9.42
CA THR A 159 -20.59 1.87 8.88
C THR A 159 -19.97 0.50 9.02
N LYS A 160 -19.46 -0.05 7.92
CA LYS A 160 -18.69 -1.29 7.92
C LYS A 160 -17.25 -0.97 8.30
N ILE A 161 -16.73 -1.61 9.33
CA ILE A 161 -15.33 -1.46 9.74
C ILE A 161 -14.61 -2.77 9.46
N VAL A 162 -13.47 -2.69 8.78
CA VAL A 162 -12.66 -3.84 8.39
C VAL A 162 -11.27 -3.69 9.00
N LEU A 163 -10.84 -4.71 9.75
CA LEU A 163 -9.48 -4.83 10.25
C LEU A 163 -8.74 -5.84 9.36
N SER A 164 -7.74 -5.36 8.64
CA SER A 164 -6.90 -6.15 7.74
C SER A 164 -5.52 -6.34 8.37
N VAL A 165 -5.23 -7.57 8.76
CA VAL A 165 -3.99 -7.94 9.44
C VAL A 165 -2.97 -8.43 8.42
N LEU A 166 -1.81 -7.78 8.40
CA LEU A 166 -0.69 -8.15 7.54
C LEU A 166 0.05 -9.41 8.07
N PRO A 167 0.59 -10.25 7.16
CA PRO A 167 1.38 -11.41 7.54
C PRO A 167 2.59 -11.05 8.41
N SER A 168 2.84 -11.81 9.47
CA SER A 168 4.03 -11.59 10.31
C SER A 168 5.29 -12.16 9.70
N LYS A 169 5.17 -13.28 8.96
CA LYS A 169 6.30 -13.93 8.29
C LYS A 169 6.45 -13.41 6.88
N ASN A 170 7.69 -13.19 6.48
CA ASN A 170 8.01 -12.81 5.12
C ASN A 170 9.15 -13.66 4.57
N SER A 171 9.04 -14.06 3.31
CA SER A 171 10.12 -14.75 2.61
C SER A 171 11.28 -13.78 2.34
N ARG A 172 12.51 -14.30 2.26
CA ARG A 172 13.72 -13.51 1.93
C ARG A 172 13.64 -12.83 0.56
N HIS A 173 12.73 -13.29 -0.30
CA HIS A 173 12.52 -12.74 -1.65
C HIS A 173 11.44 -11.66 -1.72
N ASN A 174 10.70 -11.44 -0.64
CA ASN A 174 9.61 -10.48 -0.61
C ASN A 174 10.02 -9.20 0.11
N SER A 175 9.44 -8.07 -0.32
CA SER A 175 9.59 -6.79 0.39
C SER A 175 8.98 -6.87 1.79
N ALA A 176 9.67 -6.32 2.79
CA ALA A 176 9.23 -6.27 4.19
C ALA A 176 7.81 -5.68 4.36
N PHE A 177 7.40 -4.78 3.47
CA PHE A 177 6.09 -4.11 3.50
C PHE A 177 4.95 -4.94 2.91
N GLN A 178 5.27 -6.09 2.30
CA GLN A 178 4.30 -7.03 1.73
C GLN A 178 3.24 -6.34 0.85
N PRO A 179 3.64 -5.54 -0.16
CA PRO A 179 2.71 -4.73 -0.96
C PRO A 179 1.63 -5.58 -1.65
N HIS A 180 1.94 -6.84 -1.96
CA HIS A 180 0.96 -7.78 -2.51
C HIS A 180 -0.17 -8.12 -1.54
N ALA A 181 0.14 -8.32 -0.26
CA ALA A 181 -0.88 -8.56 0.77
C ALA A 181 -1.76 -7.31 0.96
N ILE A 182 -1.14 -6.12 1.00
CA ILE A 182 -1.84 -4.84 1.10
C ILE A 182 -2.84 -4.67 -0.05
N SER A 183 -2.39 -4.84 -1.30
CA SER A 183 -3.26 -4.65 -2.47
C SER A 183 -4.41 -5.65 -2.49
N SER A 184 -4.16 -6.92 -2.13
CA SER A 184 -5.17 -7.97 -2.05
C SER A 184 -6.21 -7.68 -0.96
N LEU A 185 -5.76 -7.37 0.26
CA LEU A 185 -6.64 -7.11 1.41
C LEU A 185 -7.50 -5.88 1.19
N ILE A 186 -6.93 -4.79 0.66
CA ILE A 186 -7.68 -3.55 0.39
C ILE A 186 -8.69 -3.75 -0.74
N GLY A 187 -8.28 -4.41 -1.82
CA GLY A 187 -9.18 -4.73 -2.93
C GLY A 187 -10.40 -5.54 -2.45
N ALA A 188 -10.16 -6.56 -1.62
CA ALA A 188 -11.21 -7.40 -1.05
C ALA A 188 -12.09 -6.64 -0.04
N ALA A 189 -11.49 -5.86 0.86
CA ALA A 189 -12.20 -5.15 1.93
C ALA A 189 -13.11 -4.04 1.39
N THR A 190 -12.62 -3.27 0.41
CA THR A 190 -13.32 -2.12 -0.15
C THR A 190 -14.34 -2.52 -1.23
N GLY A 191 -14.09 -3.63 -1.94
CA GLY A 191 -14.96 -4.15 -2.99
C GLY A 191 -15.14 -3.14 -4.12
N GLY A 192 -16.39 -2.69 -4.33
CA GLY A 192 -16.74 -1.65 -5.31
C GLY A 192 -17.22 -0.32 -4.70
N ALA A 193 -17.20 -0.19 -3.37
CA ALA A 193 -17.74 0.97 -2.68
C ALA A 193 -16.67 2.04 -2.39
N SER A 194 -17.12 3.28 -2.15
CA SER A 194 -16.30 4.32 -1.54
C SER A 194 -15.91 3.93 -0.13
N ALA A 195 -14.63 4.06 0.18
CA ALA A 195 -14.07 3.61 1.45
C ALA A 195 -12.99 4.57 1.94
N ARG A 196 -12.82 4.60 3.26
CA ARG A 196 -11.64 5.21 3.89
C ARG A 196 -10.67 4.10 4.24
N VAL A 197 -9.41 4.26 3.86
CA VAL A 197 -8.34 3.29 4.15
C VAL A 197 -7.31 3.99 5.02
N SER A 198 -7.11 3.48 6.22
CA SER A 198 -6.07 3.96 7.14
C SER A 198 -5.01 2.88 7.28
N VAL A 199 -3.79 3.17 6.84
CA VAL A 199 -2.66 2.24 6.92
C VAL A 199 -1.74 2.64 8.05
N LEU A 200 -1.47 1.69 8.94
CA LEU A 200 -0.54 1.84 10.05
C LEU A 200 0.86 1.47 9.56
N LEU A 201 1.75 2.44 9.59
CA LEU A 201 3.13 2.32 9.16
C LEU A 201 4.03 1.88 10.31
N GLU A 202 5.07 1.13 9.98
CA GLU A 202 6.18 0.88 10.92
C GLU A 202 7.22 1.99 10.84
N GLU A 203 7.43 2.56 9.65
CA GLU A 203 8.37 3.64 9.41
C GLU A 203 7.78 4.62 8.38
N GLU A 204 8.07 5.91 8.52
CA GLU A 204 7.46 6.96 7.69
C GLU A 204 7.82 6.86 6.20
N TRP A 205 9.03 6.42 5.87
CA TRP A 205 9.48 6.29 4.48
C TRP A 205 8.70 5.22 3.68
N GLN A 206 7.92 4.36 4.36
CA GLN A 206 7.13 3.30 3.74
C GLN A 206 5.90 3.82 2.98
N VAL A 207 5.57 5.12 3.12
CA VAL A 207 4.39 5.73 2.49
C VAL A 207 4.37 5.50 0.98
N ALA A 208 5.47 5.79 0.27
CA ALA A 208 5.53 5.69 -1.19
C ALA A 208 5.26 4.27 -1.74
N PRO A 209 5.96 3.20 -1.30
CA PRO A 209 5.70 1.85 -1.79
C PRO A 209 4.30 1.35 -1.42
N ILE A 210 3.76 1.73 -0.25
CA ILE A 210 2.42 1.36 0.17
C ILE A 210 1.36 2.10 -0.65
N ALA A 211 1.50 3.41 -0.89
CA ALA A 211 0.61 4.16 -1.77
C ALA A 211 0.50 3.53 -3.16
N CYS A 212 1.63 3.09 -3.72
CA CYS A 212 1.67 2.35 -4.99
C CYS A 212 0.98 0.98 -4.90
N ALA A 213 1.08 0.26 -3.77
CA ALA A 213 0.33 -0.97 -3.56
C ALA A 213 -1.19 -0.73 -3.49
N ILE A 214 -1.62 0.32 -2.81
CA ILE A 214 -3.03 0.73 -2.71
C ILE A 214 -3.57 1.11 -4.08
N ALA A 215 -2.82 1.90 -4.86
CA ALA A 215 -3.23 2.27 -6.21
C ALA A 215 -3.47 1.04 -7.10
N ARG A 216 -2.64 0.00 -6.96
CA ARG A 216 -2.79 -1.29 -7.68
C ARG A 216 -3.95 -2.15 -7.20
N ALA A 217 -4.50 -1.90 -6.01
CA ALA A 217 -5.65 -2.64 -5.49
C ALA A 217 -6.93 -2.37 -6.29
N PHE A 218 -6.98 -1.24 -7.01
CA PHE A 218 -8.15 -0.80 -7.74
C PHE A 218 -7.98 -1.03 -9.25
N PRO A 219 -8.92 -1.71 -9.90
CA PRO A 219 -8.80 -1.97 -11.33
C PRO A 219 -9.00 -0.66 -12.12
N LEU A 220 -8.13 -0.42 -13.11
CA LEU A 220 -8.28 0.72 -14.04
C LEU A 220 -9.48 0.55 -14.98
N PHE A 221 -9.84 -0.70 -15.28
CA PHE A 221 -10.92 -1.05 -16.20
C PHE A 221 -11.87 -2.04 -15.53
N SER A 222 -13.17 -1.88 -15.79
CA SER A 222 -14.17 -2.85 -15.36
C SER A 222 -14.99 -3.32 -16.55
N SER A 223 -15.12 -4.64 -16.68
CA SER A 223 -16.07 -5.28 -17.60
C SER A 223 -17.48 -5.36 -17.02
N LYS A 224 -17.67 -5.03 -15.73
CA LYS A 224 -18.97 -5.08 -15.08
C LYS A 224 -19.87 -4.01 -15.68
N GLN A 225 -21.02 -4.42 -16.20
CA GLN A 225 -22.06 -3.50 -16.59
C GLN A 225 -22.57 -2.81 -15.32
N ARG A 226 -22.31 -1.50 -15.23
CA ARG A 226 -22.93 -0.67 -14.19
C ARG A 226 -24.42 -0.51 -14.54
N PRO A 227 -25.32 -0.56 -13.55
CA PRO A 227 -26.72 -0.20 -13.76
C PRO A 227 -26.81 1.21 -14.33
N ALA A 228 -27.78 1.43 -15.21
CA ALA A 228 -27.95 2.69 -15.95
C ALA A 228 -28.24 3.90 -15.05
N ASP A 229 -28.64 3.65 -13.80
CA ASP A 229 -29.10 4.68 -12.86
C ASP A 229 -27.97 5.49 -12.23
N ASP A 230 -26.70 5.07 -12.35
CA ASP A 230 -25.58 5.85 -11.81
C ASP A 230 -24.27 5.64 -12.63
N PRO A 231 -24.24 6.07 -13.90
CA PRO A 231 -23.10 5.88 -14.79
C PRO A 231 -21.83 6.60 -14.27
N ASP A 232 -22.02 7.65 -13.47
CA ASP A 232 -20.99 8.57 -12.99
C ASP A 232 -20.76 8.51 -11.47
N ALA A 233 -21.22 7.46 -10.78
CA ALA A 233 -20.86 7.26 -9.37
C ALA A 233 -19.35 7.03 -9.24
N GLU A 234 -18.61 8.14 -9.13
CA GLU A 234 -17.18 8.18 -8.96
C GLU A 234 -16.83 7.53 -7.63
N ARG A 235 -16.02 6.48 -7.70
CA ARG A 235 -15.60 5.76 -6.51
C ARG A 235 -14.47 6.55 -5.86
N VAL A 236 -14.81 7.33 -4.84
CA VAL A 236 -13.79 8.02 -4.04
C VAL A 236 -13.28 7.08 -2.94
N VAL A 237 -11.96 6.88 -2.90
CA VAL A 237 -11.25 6.16 -1.83
C VAL A 237 -10.25 7.11 -1.20
N SER A 238 -10.49 7.47 0.05
CA SER A 238 -9.60 8.35 0.81
C SER A 238 -8.62 7.50 1.62
N VAL A 239 -7.34 7.84 1.54
CA VAL A 239 -6.22 7.07 2.09
C VAL A 239 -5.46 7.93 3.09
N ASP A 240 -5.35 7.42 4.31
CA ASP A 240 -4.60 8.02 5.40
C ASP A 240 -3.44 7.12 5.80
N PHE A 241 -2.29 7.74 6.06
CA PHE A 241 -1.11 7.07 6.60
C PHE A 241 -0.91 7.49 8.06
N LEU A 242 -0.83 6.50 8.94
CA LEU A 242 -0.60 6.68 10.37
C LEU A 242 0.83 6.24 10.69
N ALA A 243 1.62 7.14 11.25
CA ALA A 243 2.95 6.82 11.78
C ALA A 243 2.83 5.83 12.96
N PRO A 244 3.94 5.24 13.44
CA PRO A 244 3.94 4.37 14.63
C PRO A 244 3.34 5.05 15.87
N ASP A 245 3.52 6.35 15.97
CA ASP A 245 3.02 7.22 17.03
C ASP A 245 1.52 7.50 16.91
N LEU A 246 0.93 7.07 15.78
CA LEU A 246 -0.43 7.33 15.31
C LEU A 246 -0.72 8.79 14.96
N SER A 247 0.32 9.60 14.83
CA SER A 247 0.25 10.87 14.11
C SER A 247 -0.02 10.60 12.63
N ARG A 248 -0.81 11.47 12.00
CA ARG A 248 -1.02 11.41 10.55
C ARG A 248 0.22 11.91 9.84
N VAL A 249 0.65 11.17 8.82
CA VAL A 249 1.70 11.64 7.91
C VAL A 249 1.03 12.51 6.85
N THR A 250 1.26 13.82 6.92
CA THR A 250 0.64 14.81 6.01
C THR A 250 1.38 14.94 4.68
N ASP A 251 2.68 14.64 4.64
CA ASP A 251 3.51 14.79 3.44
C ASP A 251 4.10 13.43 2.99
N PRO A 252 3.53 12.79 1.97
CA PRO A 252 4.06 11.53 1.43
C PRO A 252 5.34 11.73 0.59
N ALA A 253 5.72 12.97 0.29
CA ALA A 253 6.79 13.34 -0.64
C ALA A 253 8.11 13.73 0.06
N ARG A 254 8.18 13.61 1.39
CA ARG A 254 9.36 13.93 2.20
C ARG A 254 10.10 12.67 2.61
#